data_AF-A0A7V5L4I9-F1
#
_entry.id   AF-A0A7V5L4I9-F1
#
_cell.length_a   1.000
_cell.length_b   1.000
_cell.length_c   1.000
_cell.angle_alpha   90.00
_cell.angle_beta   90.00
_cell.angle_gamma   90.00
#
_symmetry.space_group_name_H-M   'P 1'
#
loop_
_entity.id
_entity.type
_entity.pdbx_description
1 polymer ?
#
loop_
_entity_poly.entity_id
_entity_poly.type
_entity_poly.pdbx_seq_one_letter_code
_entity_poly.pdbx_strand_id
1 'polypeptide(L)'
;MVSNASSKHTLPKGALETMTDYGTAGFGGACPPKGDKAHQYVFTVYALDVEKLELTSKSDSALVGYMINSHTIQKASMLSYYNR
;
A
#
# COMPACT_ATOMS: atom_id res chain seq x y z
N MET A 1 0.23 -11.60 -14.98
CA MET A 1 0.09 -11.11 -13.59
C MET A 1 1.45 -10.65 -13.11
N VAL A 2 1.56 -9.47 -12.51
CA VAL A 2 2.86 -8.95 -12.05
C VAL A 2 3.30 -9.78 -10.85
N SER A 3 4.45 -10.46 -10.96
CA SER A 3 4.95 -11.28 -9.85
C SER A 3 5.66 -10.36 -8.84
N ASN A 4 5.07 -10.15 -7.67
CA ASN A 4 5.64 -9.33 -6.59
C ASN A 4 5.72 -10.11 -5.26
N ALA A 5 6.36 -9.52 -4.24
CA ALA A 5 6.56 -10.17 -2.95
C ALA A 5 5.23 -10.57 -2.25
N SER A 6 4.19 -9.74 -2.42
CA SER A 6 2.81 -9.99 -1.97
C SER A 6 2.26 -11.30 -2.57
N SER A 7 2.25 -11.38 -3.91
CA SER A 7 1.74 -12.55 -4.66
C SER A 7 2.53 -13.84 -4.48
N LYS A 8 3.81 -13.75 -4.07
CA LYS A 8 4.70 -14.90 -3.85
C LYS A 8 4.77 -15.33 -2.39
N HIS A 9 4.11 -14.62 -1.48
CA HIS A 9 4.21 -14.82 -0.02
C HIS A 9 5.66 -14.79 0.49
N THR A 10 6.51 -13.95 -0.10
CA THR A 10 7.92 -13.80 0.26
C THR A 10 8.20 -12.49 1.02
N LEU A 11 7.20 -11.97 1.73
CA LEU A 11 7.40 -10.79 2.58
C LEU A 11 8.31 -11.12 3.77
N PRO A 12 9.12 -10.16 4.25
CA PRO A 12 9.94 -10.36 5.43
C PRO A 12 9.12 -10.80 6.65
N LYS A 13 9.72 -11.61 7.52
CA LYS A 13 9.07 -12.04 8.76
C LYS A 13 8.65 -10.82 9.59
N GLY A 14 7.40 -10.79 10.04
CA GLY A 14 6.82 -9.68 10.81
C GLY A 14 6.13 -8.62 9.96
N ALA A 15 6.27 -8.65 8.63
CA ALA A 15 5.49 -7.80 7.73
C ALA A 15 4.01 -8.23 7.73
N LEU A 16 3.12 -7.24 7.62
CA LEU A 16 1.68 -7.42 7.57
C LEU A 16 1.12 -6.71 6.33
N GLU A 17 0.31 -7.43 5.56
CA GLU A 17 -0.54 -6.84 4.54
C GLU A 17 -1.94 -6.64 5.11
N THR A 18 -2.50 -5.45 4.90
CA THR A 18 -3.83 -5.06 5.38
C THR A 18 -4.79 -4.97 4.21
N MET A 19 -6.07 -4.80 4.54
CA MET A 19 -7.13 -4.62 3.55
C MET A 19 -6.90 -3.42 2.64
N THR A 20 -7.23 -3.59 1.37
CA THR A 20 -7.27 -2.53 0.36
C THR A 20 -8.70 -2.32 -0.12
N ASP A 21 -8.91 -1.26 -0.91
CA ASP A 21 -10.21 -0.95 -1.52
C ASP A 21 -10.63 -1.98 -2.59
N TYR A 22 -9.74 -2.90 -2.98
CA TYR A 22 -10.10 -4.09 -3.76
C TYR A 22 -10.84 -5.16 -2.95
N GLY A 23 -11.01 -4.97 -1.64
CA GLY A 23 -11.67 -5.94 -0.77
C GLY A 23 -10.81 -7.15 -0.40
N THR A 24 -9.49 -7.08 -0.65
CA THR A 24 -8.52 -8.10 -0.24
C THR A 24 -7.23 -7.45 0.29
N ALA A 25 -6.46 -8.21 1.07
CA ALA A 25 -5.12 -7.81 1.47
C ALA A 25 -4.11 -8.04 0.35
N GLY A 26 -3.12 -7.14 0.26
CA GLY A 26 -2.05 -7.18 -0.73
C GLY A 26 -2.24 -6.21 -1.90
N PHE A 27 -1.32 -6.26 -2.87
CA PHE A 27 -1.28 -5.27 -3.95
C PHE A 27 -2.29 -5.56 -5.08
N GLY A 28 -3.31 -4.71 -5.22
CA GLY A 28 -4.22 -4.66 -6.37
C GLY A 28 -3.77 -3.60 -7.39
N GLY A 29 -3.05 -4.02 -8.43
CA GLY A 29 -2.41 -3.10 -9.39
C GLY A 29 -3.35 -2.20 -10.20
N ALA A 30 -2.77 -1.37 -11.07
CA ALA A 30 -3.50 -0.35 -11.83
C ALA A 30 -4.63 -0.90 -12.72
N CYS A 31 -5.84 -0.36 -12.58
CA CYS A 31 -7.01 -0.68 -13.41
C CYS A 31 -7.88 0.56 -13.70
N PRO A 32 -7.36 1.61 -14.35
CA PRO A 32 -8.14 2.80 -14.66
C PRO A 32 -9.22 2.48 -15.73
N PRO A 33 -10.31 3.27 -15.79
CA PRO A 33 -11.31 3.15 -16.85
C PRO A 33 -10.68 3.29 -18.25
N LYS A 34 -11.25 2.61 -19.26
CA LYS A 34 -10.74 2.72 -20.64
C LYS A 34 -10.98 4.14 -21.16
N GLY A 35 -9.96 4.74 -21.77
CA GLY A 35 -10.08 6.07 -22.39
C GLY A 35 -10.12 7.24 -21.40
N ASP A 36 -9.94 7.00 -20.10
CA ASP A 36 -9.74 8.06 -19.13
C ASP A 36 -8.30 8.61 -19.20
N LYS A 37 -8.07 9.81 -18.66
CA LYS A 37 -6.71 10.37 -18.51
C LYS A 37 -5.85 9.45 -17.64
N ALA A 38 -4.53 9.56 -17.76
CA ALA A 38 -3.64 8.78 -16.91
C ALA A 38 -3.89 9.05 -15.42
N HIS A 39 -4.17 7.99 -14.67
CA HIS A 39 -4.35 8.05 -13.22
C HIS A 39 -2.98 8.10 -12.54
N GLN A 40 -2.94 8.78 -11.40
CA GLN A 40 -1.77 8.89 -10.56
C GLN A 40 -1.74 7.73 -9.55
N TYR A 41 -0.67 6.95 -9.59
CA TYR A 41 -0.37 5.92 -8.61
C TYR A 41 0.80 6.40 -7.75
N VAL A 42 0.50 6.80 -6.51
CA VAL A 42 1.48 7.33 -5.56
C VAL A 42 1.98 6.20 -4.67
N PHE A 43 3.24 5.80 -4.86
CA PHE A 43 3.91 4.81 -4.02
C PHE A 43 4.69 5.56 -2.95
N THR A 44 4.40 5.33 -1.67
CA THR A 44 5.09 6.02 -0.57
C THR A 44 5.70 5.02 0.40
N VAL A 45 6.96 5.27 0.76
CA VAL A 45 7.66 4.58 1.85
C VAL A 45 7.71 5.53 3.05
N TYR A 46 7.33 5.01 4.21
CA TYR A 46 7.34 5.74 5.48
C TYR A 46 8.37 5.10 6.42
N ALA A 47 9.23 5.94 7.00
CA ALA A 47 10.04 5.58 8.16
C ALA A 47 9.25 5.96 9.41
N LEU A 48 9.14 5.03 10.37
CA LEU A 48 8.34 5.19 11.58
C LEU A 48 9.23 5.23 12.83
N ASP A 49 8.78 5.88 13.90
CA ASP A 49 9.44 5.94 15.21
C ASP A 49 9.10 4.75 16.14
N VAL A 50 8.25 3.84 15.69
CA VAL A 50 7.85 2.62 16.40
C VAL A 50 8.21 1.37 15.62
N GLU A 51 8.55 0.30 16.34
CA GLU A 51 8.90 -1.00 15.73
C GLU A 51 7.69 -1.69 15.10
N LYS A 52 6.51 -1.53 15.70
CA LYS A 52 5.28 -2.20 15.26
C LYS A 52 4.07 -1.29 15.45
N LEU A 53 3.20 -1.30 14.45
CA LEU A 53 1.87 -0.70 14.54
C LEU A 53 0.87 -1.75 15.05
N GLU A 54 0.00 -1.35 15.97
CA GLU A 54 -1.07 -2.19 16.51
C GLU A 54 -2.23 -2.33 15.50
N LEU A 55 -1.95 -3.05 14.41
CA LEU A 55 -2.84 -3.29 13.29
C LEU A 55 -3.07 -4.80 13.08
N THR A 56 -4.17 -5.14 12.41
CA THR A 56 -4.49 -6.51 12.03
C THR A 56 -4.69 -6.60 10.52
N SER A 57 -4.73 -7.81 9.96
CA SER A 57 -5.02 -8.01 8.53
C SER A 57 -6.38 -7.46 8.09
N LYS A 58 -7.29 -7.17 9.04
CA LYS A 58 -8.62 -6.59 8.82
C LYS A 58 -8.68 -5.08 8.99
N SER A 59 -7.59 -4.44 9.41
CA SER A 59 -7.53 -2.98 9.53
C SER A 59 -7.72 -2.35 8.15
N ASP A 60 -8.64 -1.38 8.05
CA ASP A 60 -8.91 -0.67 6.80
C ASP A 60 -7.82 0.37 6.46
N SER A 61 -7.79 0.77 5.19
CA SER A 61 -6.81 1.72 4.65
C SER A 61 -6.75 3.05 5.42
N ALA A 62 -7.88 3.52 5.97
CA ALA A 62 -7.96 4.80 6.66
C ALA A 62 -7.30 4.72 8.04
N LEU A 63 -7.58 3.67 8.82
CA LEU A 63 -6.92 3.42 10.10
C LEU A 63 -5.41 3.21 9.93
N VAL A 64 -5.01 2.44 8.92
CA VAL A 64 -3.60 2.23 8.58
C VAL A 64 -2.91 3.56 8.27
N GLY A 65 -3.55 4.40 7.44
CA GLY A 65 -3.06 5.73 7.12
C GLY A 65 -2.94 6.64 8.35
N TYR A 66 -3.92 6.63 9.25
CA TYR A 66 -3.87 7.40 10.49
C TYR A 66 -2.68 6.99 11.38
N MET A 67 -2.50 5.68 11.60
CA MET A 67 -1.41 5.14 12.43
C MET A 67 -0.03 5.44 11.82
N ILE A 68 0.13 5.25 10.51
CA ILE A 68 1.39 5.59 9.81
C ILE A 68 1.72 7.07 9.98
N ASN A 69 0.76 7.97 9.73
CA ASN A 69 1.01 9.42 9.81
C ASN A 69 1.35 9.86 11.24
N SER A 70 0.76 9.23 12.26
CA SER A 70 1.01 9.55 13.67
C SER A 70 2.43 9.20 14.13
N HIS A 71 3.10 8.29 13.42
CA HIS A 71 4.43 7.77 13.76
C HIS A 71 5.50 8.09 12.70
N THR A 72 5.16 8.84 11.65
CA THR A 72 6.09 9.09 10.53
C THR A 72 7.19 10.08 10.94
N ILE A 73 8.45 9.64 10.85
CA ILE A 73 9.62 10.52 10.97
C ILE A 73 10.08 11.07 9.62
N GLN A 74 9.93 10.28 8.55
CA GLN A 74 10.26 10.69 7.19
C GLN A 74 9.46 9.87 6.18
N LYS A 75 9.20 10.44 5.01
CA LYS A 75 8.59 9.73 3.89
C LYS A 75 9.24 10.10 2.56
N ALA A 76 9.18 9.18 1.62
CA ALA A 76 9.57 9.39 0.24
C ALA A 76 8.47 8.81 -0.67
N SER A 77 8.12 9.55 -1.73
CA SER A 77 7.08 9.15 -2.65
C SER A 77 7.60 9.10 -4.09
N MET A 78 7.11 8.11 -4.83
CA MET A 78 7.30 8.00 -6.28
C MET A 78 5.93 8.04 -6.94
N LEU A 79 5.81 8.85 -8.00
CA LEU A 79 4.59 8.97 -8.78
C LEU A 79 4.73 8.18 -10.07
N SER A 80 3.78 7.30 -10.36
CA SER A 80 3.66 6.62 -11.64
C SER A 80 2.32 6.95 -12.28
N TYR A 81 2.31 7.06 -13.60
CA TYR A 81 1.12 7.36 -14.38
C TYR A 81 0.75 6.17 -15.25
N TYR A 82 -0.55 5.84 -15.33
CA TYR A 82 -1.04 4.79 -16.20
C TYR A 82 -2.46 5.07 -16.70
N ASN A 83 -2.73 4.77 -17.96
CA ASN A 83 -4.05 4.77 -18.60
C ASN A 83 -4.23 3.46 -19.40
N ARG A 84 -5.49 3.08 -19.65
CA ARG A 84 -5.86 1.85 -20.38
C ARG A 84 -6.54 2.15 -21.71
#